data_AF-A0A932SUU7-F1
#
_entry.id   AF-A0A932SUU7-F1
#
_cell.length_a   1.000
_cell.length_b   1.000
_cell.length_c   1.000
_cell.angle_alpha   90.00
_cell.angle_beta   90.00
_cell.angle_gamma   90.00
#
_symmetry.space_group_name_H-M   'P 1'
#
loop_
_entity.id
_entity.type
_entity.pdbx_description
1 polymer ?
#
loop_
_entity_poly.entity_id
_entity_poly.type
_entity_poly.pdbx_seq_one_letter_code
_entity_poly.pdbx_strand_id
1 'polypeptide(L)'
;MRSRLTLVTAAAGLLLTVAAADAADCPAPRTVATTSVGMRYCVDPAFDAVVAAQLGAIRADVRAQRQAGKLVIYASTPISPRGGGHEKTNIAIGAAVKARLEKELGAAVWVLDPGRYQLAAVNGRAPGGEEYMVMWTAALAGADGQGADFDVMHFTGPGDMRAFFGCGREDVTGCAERYLTARAAADPELQRIAGDPARRRAFVRFYALRASSAFSKGAHDEWNIAVRINRRRPLGEQLAVWFDGRPASPAEMEVEVSPGYEFR
;
A
#
# COMPACT_ATOMS: atom_id res chain seq x y z
N MET A 1 48.96 -34.36 52.84
CA MET A 1 47.71 -35.17 52.74
C MET A 1 46.52 -34.23 52.69
N ARG A 2 45.52 -34.54 51.86
CA ARG A 2 44.26 -33.82 51.57
C ARG A 2 44.30 -32.78 50.44
N SER A 3 44.22 -33.39 49.25
CA SER A 3 43.60 -32.91 48.01
C SER A 3 42.28 -32.15 48.22
N ARG A 4 42.04 -31.09 47.42
CA ARG A 4 40.69 -30.60 47.08
C ARG A 4 40.62 -30.32 45.58
N LEU A 5 39.72 -31.05 44.94
CA LEU A 5 39.28 -30.94 43.55
C LEU A 5 38.53 -29.62 43.29
N THR A 6 38.86 -29.03 42.15
CA THR A 6 38.00 -28.61 41.02
C THR A 6 36.68 -27.88 41.27
N LEU A 7 36.49 -26.75 40.59
CA LEU A 7 35.37 -26.59 39.64
C LEU A 7 35.70 -25.46 38.64
N VAL A 8 35.99 -25.84 37.40
CA VAL A 8 36.03 -24.92 36.24
C VAL A 8 34.63 -24.91 35.65
N THR A 9 33.89 -23.83 35.85
CA THR A 9 32.61 -23.60 35.18
C THR A 9 32.85 -23.20 33.73
N ALA A 10 32.54 -24.11 32.80
CA ALA A 10 32.43 -23.81 31.39
C ALA A 10 31.14 -23.00 31.13
N ALA A 11 31.29 -21.74 30.72
CA ALA A 11 30.18 -20.96 30.20
C ALA A 11 29.93 -21.38 28.74
N ALA A 12 28.97 -22.30 28.55
CA ALA A 12 28.44 -22.61 27.22
C ALA A 12 27.58 -21.43 26.75
N GLY A 13 28.01 -20.78 25.67
CA GLY A 13 27.33 -19.64 25.08
C GLY A 13 25.91 -19.98 24.63
N LEU A 14 24.98 -19.13 25.07
CA LEU A 14 23.57 -19.13 24.66
C LEU A 14 23.46 -18.58 23.23
N LEU A 15 23.80 -19.40 22.24
CA LEU A 15 23.48 -19.16 20.83
C LEU A 15 22.35 -20.09 20.48
N LEU A 16 21.11 -19.58 20.44
CA LEU A 16 19.93 -20.09 19.73
C LEU A 16 18.69 -19.48 20.39
N THR A 17 17.92 -18.66 19.67
CA THR A 17 16.44 -18.55 19.79
C THR A 17 15.79 -17.47 18.92
N VAL A 18 16.52 -16.64 18.17
CA VAL A 18 15.84 -15.64 17.29
C VAL A 18 15.04 -16.30 16.15
N ALA A 19 15.48 -17.46 15.65
CA ALA A 19 14.82 -18.15 14.53
C ALA A 19 13.48 -18.84 14.90
N ALA A 20 13.20 -19.09 16.19
CA ALA A 20 12.02 -19.85 16.59
C ALA A 20 10.73 -19.00 16.63
N ALA A 21 10.86 -17.68 16.79
CA ALA A 21 9.71 -16.77 16.84
C ALA A 21 9.13 -16.52 15.43
N ASP A 22 9.99 -16.27 14.42
CA ASP A 22 9.55 -15.98 13.05
C ASP A 22 8.84 -17.19 12.37
N ALA A 23 9.14 -18.42 12.79
CA ALA A 23 8.55 -19.64 12.22
C ALA A 23 7.11 -19.92 12.70
N ALA A 24 6.70 -19.39 13.85
CA ALA A 24 5.33 -19.55 14.35
C ALA A 24 4.34 -18.61 13.63
N ASP A 25 4.80 -17.41 13.29
CA ASP A 25 3.96 -16.35 12.69
C ASP A 25 3.98 -16.33 11.16
N CYS A 26 4.91 -17.06 10.53
CA CYS A 26 4.90 -17.33 9.09
C CYS A 26 4.94 -18.83 8.80
N PRO A 27 3.80 -19.53 8.86
CA PRO A 27 3.76 -20.97 8.72
C PRO A 27 4.06 -21.41 7.28
N ALA A 28 4.83 -22.49 7.15
CA ALA A 28 5.06 -23.15 5.88
C ALA A 28 3.72 -23.45 5.17
N PRO A 29 3.62 -23.27 3.84
CA PRO A 29 4.72 -23.06 2.89
C PRO A 29 5.16 -21.60 2.71
N ARG A 30 4.61 -20.65 3.48
CA ARG A 30 4.99 -19.23 3.39
C ARG A 30 6.37 -19.00 3.99
N THR A 31 7.03 -17.94 3.55
CA THR A 31 8.35 -17.53 4.03
C THR A 31 8.39 -16.04 4.33
N VAL A 32 9.30 -15.66 5.22
CA VAL A 32 9.58 -14.27 5.52
C VAL A 32 10.39 -13.65 4.38
N ALA A 33 9.85 -12.61 3.77
CA ALA A 33 10.57 -11.71 2.87
C ALA A 33 10.95 -10.42 3.62
N THR A 34 12.24 -10.06 3.63
CA THR A 34 12.72 -8.78 4.16
C THR A 34 13.06 -7.86 2.99
N THR A 35 12.51 -6.65 3.02
CA THR A 35 12.64 -5.65 1.94
C THR A 35 13.86 -4.75 2.10
N SER A 36 14.18 -3.95 1.07
CA SER A 36 15.32 -3.02 1.10
C SER A 36 15.22 -1.96 2.21
N VAL A 37 14.01 -1.64 2.69
CA VAL A 37 13.76 -0.74 3.82
C VAL A 37 13.55 -1.46 5.16
N GLY A 38 13.87 -2.77 5.24
CA GLY A 38 13.79 -3.56 6.46
C GLY A 38 12.38 -3.91 6.91
N MET A 39 11.35 -3.62 6.11
CA MET A 39 10.00 -4.15 6.35
C MET A 39 9.99 -5.64 6.04
N ARG A 40 9.26 -6.40 6.85
CA ARG A 40 9.19 -7.84 6.72
C ARG A 40 7.73 -8.25 6.41
N TYR A 41 7.55 -9.16 5.45
CA TYR A 41 6.25 -9.71 5.05
C TYR A 41 6.29 -11.24 5.01
N CYS A 42 5.24 -11.90 5.48
CA CYS A 42 5.10 -13.35 5.33
C CYS A 42 4.41 -13.63 4.00
N VAL A 43 5.12 -14.15 3.00
CA VAL A 43 4.65 -14.30 1.61
C VAL A 43 4.65 -15.75 1.16
N ASP A 44 3.86 -16.06 0.14
CA ASP A 44 3.93 -17.34 -0.55
C ASP A 44 4.90 -17.26 -1.76
N PRO A 45 6.03 -18.00 -1.73
CA PRO A 45 7.02 -17.98 -2.82
C PRO A 45 6.46 -18.36 -4.21
N ALA A 46 5.30 -19.01 -4.28
CA ALA A 46 4.65 -19.29 -5.56
C ALA A 46 4.31 -18.00 -6.34
N PHE A 47 4.21 -16.85 -5.67
CA PHE A 47 3.94 -15.57 -6.31
C PHE A 47 5.20 -14.82 -6.78
N ASP A 48 6.41 -15.31 -6.49
CA ASP A 48 7.67 -14.60 -6.81
C ASP A 48 7.77 -14.23 -8.29
N ALA A 49 7.39 -15.14 -9.19
CA ALA A 49 7.45 -14.91 -10.63
C ALA A 49 6.48 -13.80 -11.09
N VAL A 50 5.25 -13.79 -10.57
CA VAL A 50 4.26 -12.76 -10.93
C VAL A 50 4.61 -11.41 -10.30
N VAL A 51 5.16 -11.40 -9.09
CA VAL A 51 5.71 -10.20 -8.43
C VAL A 51 6.87 -9.62 -9.25
N ALA A 52 7.83 -10.45 -9.67
CA ALA A 52 8.98 -10.00 -10.45
C ALA A 52 8.56 -9.45 -11.83
N ALA A 53 7.63 -10.11 -12.51
CA ALA A 53 7.12 -9.65 -13.81
C ALA A 53 6.41 -8.29 -13.67
N GLN A 54 5.54 -8.15 -12.67
CA GLN A 54 4.80 -6.91 -12.44
C GLN A 54 5.71 -5.76 -12.00
N LEU A 55 6.69 -6.03 -11.14
CA LEU A 55 7.74 -5.08 -10.77
C LEU A 55 8.56 -4.63 -11.99
N GLY A 56 8.85 -5.54 -12.91
CA GLY A 56 9.50 -5.23 -14.19
C GLY A 56 8.71 -4.23 -15.02
N ALA A 57 7.39 -4.43 -15.14
CA ALA A 57 6.49 -3.52 -15.84
C ALA A 57 6.41 -2.14 -15.17
N ILE A 58 6.25 -2.10 -13.84
CA ILE A 58 6.25 -0.85 -13.05
C ILE A 58 7.53 -0.06 -13.31
N ARG A 59 8.69 -0.71 -13.16
CA ARG A 59 9.99 -0.04 -13.36
C ARG A 59 10.20 0.40 -14.80
N ALA A 60 9.70 -0.33 -15.79
CA ALA A 60 9.78 0.07 -17.19
C ALA A 60 8.98 1.36 -17.44
N ASP A 61 7.74 1.43 -16.95
CA ASP A 61 6.90 2.62 -17.08
C ASP A 61 7.53 3.83 -16.36
N VAL A 62 7.97 3.67 -15.11
CA VAL A 62 8.60 4.75 -14.35
C VAL A 62 9.86 5.27 -15.05
N ARG A 63 10.75 4.37 -15.51
CA ARG A 63 11.94 4.76 -16.27
C ARG A 63 11.60 5.51 -17.55
N ALA A 64 10.60 5.05 -18.30
CA ALA A 64 10.18 5.73 -19.53
C ALA A 64 9.71 7.17 -19.24
N GLN A 65 8.97 7.39 -18.15
CA GLN A 65 8.49 8.72 -17.78
C GLN A 65 9.63 9.62 -17.25
N ARG A 66 10.56 9.06 -16.46
CA ARG A 66 11.79 9.77 -16.06
C ARG A 66 12.63 10.18 -17.27
N GLN A 67 12.82 9.29 -18.24
CA GLN A 67 13.53 9.58 -19.49
C GLN A 67 12.82 10.63 -20.34
N ALA A 68 11.49 10.72 -20.26
CA ALA A 68 10.69 11.78 -20.86
C ALA A 68 10.72 13.10 -20.06
N GLY A 69 11.55 13.20 -19.01
CA GLY A 69 11.69 14.41 -18.19
C GLY A 69 10.52 14.67 -17.24
N LYS A 70 9.70 13.65 -16.94
CA LYS A 70 8.55 13.81 -16.03
C LYS A 70 8.98 13.77 -14.57
N LEU A 71 8.27 14.57 -13.77
CA LEU A 71 8.16 14.35 -12.33
C LEU A 71 7.21 13.17 -12.09
N VAL A 72 7.59 12.26 -11.20
CA VAL A 72 6.90 11.00 -10.96
C VAL A 72 6.26 11.01 -9.57
N ILE A 73 4.93 10.88 -9.55
CA ILE A 73 4.13 10.81 -8.32
C ILE A 73 3.57 9.40 -8.17
N TYR A 74 3.74 8.77 -7.01
CA TYR A 74 3.01 7.56 -6.65
C TYR A 74 1.68 7.95 -5.99
N ALA A 75 0.54 7.48 -6.49
CA ALA A 75 -0.78 7.77 -5.91
C ALA A 75 -1.39 6.56 -5.19
N SER A 76 -1.05 6.39 -3.90
CA SER A 76 -1.65 5.37 -3.03
C SER A 76 -3.17 5.56 -2.94
N THR A 77 -3.91 4.65 -3.58
CA THR A 77 -5.38 4.57 -3.49
C THR A 77 -5.78 3.21 -2.93
N PRO A 78 -6.55 3.13 -1.84
CA PRO A 78 -7.08 1.88 -1.33
C PRO A 78 -7.87 1.09 -2.38
N ILE A 79 -7.33 -0.04 -2.84
CA ILE A 79 -8.01 -0.91 -3.81
C ILE A 79 -8.95 -1.90 -3.13
N SER A 80 -8.55 -2.44 -1.96
CA SER A 80 -9.30 -3.47 -1.25
C SER A 80 -10.74 -3.03 -0.93
N PRO A 81 -11.76 -3.88 -1.19
CA PRO A 81 -13.15 -3.58 -0.84
C PRO A 81 -13.47 -3.82 0.65
N ARG A 82 -12.49 -4.20 1.47
CA ARG A 82 -12.69 -4.51 2.89
C ARG A 82 -13.39 -3.35 3.61
N GLY A 83 -14.44 -3.65 4.37
CA GLY A 83 -15.21 -2.66 5.12
C GLY A 83 -16.45 -2.12 4.40
N GLY A 84 -16.75 -2.61 3.20
CA GLY A 84 -17.97 -2.27 2.44
C GLY A 84 -17.71 -1.61 1.09
N GLY A 85 -16.44 -1.47 0.69
CA GLY A 85 -16.06 -0.93 -0.61
C GLY A 85 -16.39 -1.88 -1.76
N HIS A 86 -16.05 -1.45 -2.97
CA HIS A 86 -16.23 -2.20 -4.19
C HIS A 86 -14.98 -2.04 -5.06
N GLU A 87 -14.27 -3.13 -5.30
CA GLU A 87 -12.90 -3.10 -5.85
C GLU A 87 -12.83 -2.36 -7.20
N LYS A 88 -13.74 -2.64 -8.14
CA LYS A 88 -13.76 -1.95 -9.43
C LYS A 88 -14.00 -0.44 -9.28
N THR A 89 -14.81 -0.03 -8.30
CA THR A 89 -15.02 1.39 -8.01
C THR A 89 -13.76 2.00 -7.40
N ASN A 90 -13.06 1.30 -6.51
CA ASN A 90 -11.80 1.75 -5.95
C ASN A 90 -10.69 1.90 -7.02
N ILE A 91 -10.59 0.96 -7.97
CA ILE A 91 -9.68 1.06 -9.13
C ILE A 91 -10.04 2.29 -9.98
N ALA A 92 -11.33 2.50 -10.25
CA ALA A 92 -11.78 3.67 -11.00
C ALA A 92 -11.48 5.00 -10.26
N ILE A 93 -11.54 5.00 -8.93
CA ILE A 93 -11.11 6.13 -8.11
C ILE A 93 -9.61 6.38 -8.29
N GLY A 94 -8.75 5.36 -8.23
CA GLY A 94 -7.31 5.50 -8.45
C GLY A 94 -6.98 6.15 -9.79
N ALA A 95 -7.65 5.69 -10.86
CA ALA A 95 -7.52 6.28 -12.20
C ALA A 95 -7.98 7.74 -12.24
N ALA A 96 -9.07 8.09 -11.56
CA ALA A 96 -9.57 9.47 -11.49
C ALA A 96 -8.66 10.38 -10.65
N VAL A 97 -8.07 9.88 -9.56
CA VAL A 97 -7.07 10.61 -8.76
C VAL A 97 -5.84 10.91 -9.61
N LYS A 98 -5.31 9.91 -10.34
CA LYS A 98 -4.24 10.11 -11.33
C LYS A 98 -4.59 11.22 -12.32
N ALA A 99 -5.73 11.11 -13.00
CA ALA A 99 -6.14 12.06 -14.01
C ALA A 99 -6.27 13.49 -13.46
N ARG A 100 -6.79 13.62 -12.23
CA ARG A 100 -6.95 14.92 -11.58
C ARG A 100 -5.60 15.53 -11.18
N LEU A 101 -4.70 14.75 -10.55
CA LEU A 101 -3.37 15.23 -10.17
C LEU A 101 -2.55 15.66 -11.39
N GLU A 102 -2.57 14.88 -12.48
CA GLU A 102 -1.89 15.26 -13.74
C GLU A 102 -2.49 16.52 -14.37
N LYS A 103 -3.82 16.71 -14.25
CA LYS A 103 -4.48 17.93 -14.72
C LYS A 103 -4.10 19.16 -13.87
N GLU A 104 -4.09 19.02 -12.54
CA GLU A 104 -3.83 20.10 -11.60
C GLU A 104 -2.36 20.57 -11.65
N LEU A 105 -1.43 19.62 -11.73
CA LEU A 105 0.02 19.91 -11.74
C LEU A 105 0.56 20.15 -13.15
N GLY A 106 -0.20 19.78 -14.17
CA GLY A 106 0.10 20.03 -15.57
C GLY A 106 1.07 19.03 -16.19
N ALA A 107 1.45 19.32 -17.43
CA ALA A 107 2.09 18.36 -18.32
C ALA A 107 3.48 17.87 -17.86
N ALA A 108 4.13 18.52 -16.89
CA ALA A 108 5.43 18.08 -16.36
C ALA A 108 5.33 16.83 -15.46
N VAL A 109 4.12 16.49 -14.98
CA VAL A 109 3.91 15.39 -14.04
C VAL A 109 3.36 14.16 -14.74
N TRP A 110 3.79 12.99 -14.27
CA TRP A 110 3.13 11.71 -14.49
C TRP A 110 2.86 11.02 -13.15
N VAL A 111 1.66 10.47 -13.00
CA VAL A 111 1.23 9.79 -11.77
C VAL A 111 1.17 8.29 -12.01
N LEU A 112 1.86 7.52 -11.17
CA LEU A 112 1.72 6.08 -11.09
C LEU A 112 0.47 5.73 -10.27
N ASP A 113 -0.53 5.14 -10.93
CA ASP A 113 -1.71 4.57 -10.30
C ASP A 113 -1.47 3.07 -9.99
N PRO A 114 -1.36 2.67 -8.71
CA PRO A 114 -1.16 1.28 -8.34
C PRO A 114 -2.34 0.38 -8.74
N GLY A 115 -3.54 0.93 -8.92
CA GLY A 115 -4.72 0.21 -9.39
C GLY A 115 -4.52 -0.48 -10.74
N ARG A 116 -3.62 0.05 -11.59
CA ARG A 116 -3.26 -0.54 -12.89
C ARG A 116 -2.39 -1.79 -12.78
N TYR A 117 -1.69 -1.99 -11.67
CA TYR A 117 -0.68 -3.04 -11.52
C TYR A 117 -1.15 -4.13 -10.55
N GLN A 118 -2.20 -4.87 -10.96
CA GLN A 118 -2.71 -6.00 -10.19
C GLN A 118 -1.88 -7.26 -10.42
N LEU A 119 -1.65 -8.03 -9.36
CA LEU A 119 -0.97 -9.32 -9.41
C LEU A 119 -1.95 -10.40 -9.87
N ALA A 120 -1.49 -11.27 -10.78
CA ALA A 120 -2.28 -12.39 -11.25
C ALA A 120 -2.43 -13.49 -10.18
N ALA A 121 -3.54 -14.23 -10.24
CA ALA A 121 -3.72 -15.42 -9.43
C ALA A 121 -2.73 -16.53 -9.83
N VAL A 122 -2.21 -17.27 -8.84
CA VAL A 122 -1.30 -18.41 -9.05
C VAL A 122 -1.95 -19.66 -8.49
N ASN A 123 -2.06 -20.72 -9.30
CA ASN A 123 -2.66 -21.99 -8.92
C ASN A 123 -4.07 -21.84 -8.31
N GLY A 124 -4.90 -20.96 -8.91
CA GLY A 124 -6.26 -20.69 -8.46
C GLY A 124 -6.37 -19.83 -7.19
N ARG A 125 -5.26 -19.33 -6.65
CA ARG A 125 -5.23 -18.48 -5.45
C ARG A 125 -4.93 -17.04 -5.82
N ALA A 126 -5.72 -16.12 -5.28
CA ALA A 126 -5.45 -14.69 -5.40
C ALA A 126 -4.24 -14.29 -4.55
N PRO A 127 -3.46 -13.29 -4.98
CA PRO A 127 -2.39 -12.70 -4.17
C PRO A 127 -2.95 -12.07 -2.89
N GLY A 128 -2.21 -12.18 -1.79
CA GLY A 128 -2.47 -11.47 -0.54
C GLY A 128 -1.89 -10.05 -0.56
N GLY A 129 -2.12 -9.30 0.52
CA GLY A 129 -1.59 -7.94 0.62
C GLY A 129 -0.08 -7.94 0.83
N GLU A 130 0.43 -8.98 1.48
CA GLU A 130 1.85 -9.23 1.74
C GLU A 130 2.63 -9.32 0.43
N GLU A 131 2.13 -10.07 -0.57
CA GLU A 131 2.77 -10.17 -1.89
C GLU A 131 2.77 -8.80 -2.62
N TYR A 132 1.67 -8.05 -2.53
CA TYR A 132 1.63 -6.68 -3.04
C TYR A 132 2.63 -5.77 -2.34
N MET A 133 2.79 -5.89 -1.02
CA MET A 133 3.69 -5.00 -0.27
C MET A 133 5.16 -5.33 -0.51
N VAL A 134 5.53 -6.59 -0.76
CA VAL A 134 6.87 -6.91 -1.27
C VAL A 134 7.13 -6.23 -2.62
N MET A 135 6.17 -6.33 -3.55
CA MET A 135 6.28 -5.68 -4.86
C MET A 135 6.37 -4.16 -4.73
N TRP A 136 5.45 -3.52 -4.01
CA TRP A 136 5.40 -2.07 -3.86
C TRP A 136 6.58 -1.53 -3.10
N THR A 137 7.09 -2.22 -2.07
CA THR A 137 8.33 -1.82 -1.41
C THR A 137 9.50 -1.84 -2.39
N ALA A 138 9.64 -2.89 -3.20
CA ALA A 138 10.71 -3.00 -4.19
C ALA A 138 10.59 -1.98 -5.34
N ALA A 139 9.37 -1.55 -5.67
CA ALA A 139 9.12 -0.50 -6.64
C ALA A 139 9.46 0.88 -6.06
N LEU A 140 8.90 1.21 -4.90
CA LEU A 140 8.97 2.54 -4.29
C LEU A 140 10.35 2.86 -3.72
N ALA A 141 10.96 1.89 -3.03
CA ALA A 141 12.24 2.13 -2.37
C ALA A 141 13.44 1.89 -3.28
N GLY A 142 13.25 1.18 -4.40
CA GLY A 142 14.37 0.77 -5.25
C GLY A 142 15.34 -0.20 -4.56
N ALA A 143 16.48 -0.44 -5.21
CA ALA A 143 17.48 -1.40 -4.73
C ALA A 143 18.25 -0.90 -3.50
N ASP A 144 18.50 0.41 -3.41
CA ASP A 144 19.21 1.06 -2.30
C ASP A 144 18.29 1.49 -1.15
N GLY A 145 16.97 1.41 -1.37
CA GLY A 145 15.97 1.81 -0.39
C GLY A 145 15.79 3.33 -0.27
N GLN A 146 16.28 4.11 -1.23
CA GLN A 146 16.18 5.58 -1.22
C GLN A 146 15.05 6.13 -2.11
N GLY A 147 14.42 5.28 -2.91
CA GLY A 147 13.27 5.66 -3.75
C GLY A 147 13.55 6.81 -4.71
N ALA A 148 14.74 6.81 -5.34
CA ALA A 148 15.19 7.87 -6.25
C ALA A 148 14.25 8.08 -7.46
N ASP A 149 13.47 7.06 -7.81
CA ASP A 149 12.57 7.07 -8.97
C ASP A 149 11.28 7.89 -8.76
N PHE A 150 10.98 8.33 -7.54
CA PHE A 150 9.77 9.09 -7.21
C PHE A 150 10.11 10.46 -6.63
N ASP A 151 9.24 11.44 -6.87
CA ASP A 151 9.33 12.79 -6.30
C ASP A 151 8.30 13.00 -5.19
N VAL A 152 7.12 12.38 -5.33
CA VAL A 152 6.00 12.52 -4.39
C VAL A 152 5.33 11.17 -4.14
N MET A 153 4.97 10.93 -2.87
CA MET A 153 4.00 9.91 -2.48
C MET A 153 2.69 10.58 -2.06
N HIS A 154 1.66 10.47 -2.90
CA HIS A 154 0.32 10.98 -2.64
C HIS A 154 -0.56 9.88 -2.06
N PHE A 155 -1.17 10.15 -0.91
CA PHE A 155 -2.10 9.26 -0.23
C PHE A 155 -3.53 9.78 -0.38
N THR A 156 -4.38 8.92 -0.95
CA THR A 156 -5.76 9.26 -1.28
C THR A 156 -6.59 9.47 -0.02
N GLY A 157 -7.10 10.69 0.15
CA GLY A 157 -7.93 11.06 1.29
C GLY A 157 -9.44 11.04 0.99
N PRO A 158 -10.26 11.46 1.96
CA PRO A 158 -11.70 11.55 1.79
C PRO A 158 -12.13 12.55 0.71
N GLY A 159 -11.41 13.66 0.53
CA GLY A 159 -11.68 14.65 -0.52
C GLY A 159 -11.47 14.06 -1.91
N ASP A 160 -10.35 13.40 -2.13
CA ASP A 160 -10.02 12.70 -3.38
C ASP A 160 -11.09 11.66 -3.74
N MET A 161 -11.52 10.87 -2.75
CA MET A 161 -12.56 9.85 -2.91
C MET A 161 -13.92 10.45 -3.29
N ARG A 162 -14.30 11.56 -2.61
CA ARG A 162 -15.58 12.24 -2.90
C ARG A 162 -15.59 12.90 -4.27
N ALA A 163 -14.45 13.42 -4.72
CA ALA A 163 -14.32 14.04 -6.04
C ALA A 163 -14.69 13.08 -7.17
N PHE A 164 -14.36 11.79 -7.05
CA PHE A 164 -14.75 10.76 -8.02
C PHE A 164 -16.27 10.65 -8.20
N PHE A 165 -17.02 10.72 -7.09
CA PHE A 165 -18.47 10.64 -7.12
C PHE A 165 -19.13 11.96 -7.53
N GLY A 166 -18.35 13.03 -7.73
CA GLY A 166 -18.86 14.39 -7.93
C GLY A 166 -19.58 14.92 -6.69
N CYS A 167 -19.31 14.38 -5.50
CA CYS A 167 -19.94 14.83 -4.27
C CYS A 167 -19.33 16.16 -3.82
N GLY A 168 -20.18 17.14 -3.56
CA GLY A 168 -19.80 18.32 -2.79
C GLY A 168 -19.55 17.99 -1.31
N ARG A 169 -19.47 19.02 -0.48
CA ARG A 169 -19.29 18.85 0.98
C ARG A 169 -20.57 18.40 1.70
N GLU A 170 -21.72 18.54 1.06
CA GLU A 170 -23.05 18.26 1.60
C GLU A 170 -23.60 16.94 1.07
N ASP A 171 -24.42 16.25 1.88
CA ASP A 171 -25.09 14.98 1.53
C ASP A 171 -24.18 13.92 0.88
N VAL A 172 -22.98 13.70 1.44
CA VAL A 172 -22.04 12.70 0.92
C VAL A 172 -22.66 11.29 0.94
N THR A 173 -23.47 10.98 1.95
CA THR A 173 -24.17 9.69 2.06
C THR A 173 -25.20 9.50 0.94
N GLY A 174 -26.05 10.49 0.69
CA GLY A 174 -27.03 10.41 -0.39
C GLY A 174 -26.35 10.41 -1.77
N CYS A 175 -25.23 11.10 -1.92
CA CYS A 175 -24.42 11.07 -3.14
C CYS A 175 -23.88 9.65 -3.44
N ALA A 176 -23.31 8.98 -2.43
CA ALA A 176 -22.86 7.59 -2.57
C ALA A 176 -24.01 6.63 -2.87
N GLU A 177 -25.19 6.84 -2.27
CA GLU A 177 -26.38 6.05 -2.60
C GLU A 177 -26.84 6.24 -4.05
N ARG A 178 -26.90 7.48 -4.53
CA ARG A 178 -27.27 7.77 -5.93
C ARG A 178 -26.31 7.12 -6.90
N TYR A 179 -25.00 7.16 -6.62
CA TYR A 179 -24.01 6.43 -7.42
C TYR A 179 -24.30 4.93 -7.45
N LEU A 180 -24.51 4.31 -6.29
CA LEU A 180 -24.80 2.88 -6.18
C LEU A 180 -26.06 2.51 -6.99
N THR A 181 -27.15 3.26 -6.82
CA THR A 181 -28.41 3.04 -7.55
C THR A 181 -28.23 3.19 -9.05
N ALA A 182 -27.54 4.24 -9.50
CA ALA A 182 -27.35 4.52 -10.93
C ALA A 182 -26.50 3.45 -11.63
N ARG A 183 -25.56 2.82 -10.91
CA ARG A 183 -24.63 1.83 -11.47
C ARG A 183 -25.05 0.38 -11.25
N ALA A 184 -25.97 0.13 -10.32
CA ALA A 184 -26.43 -1.22 -9.98
C ALA A 184 -26.92 -2.03 -11.19
N ALA A 185 -27.60 -1.40 -12.16
CA ALA A 185 -28.11 -2.10 -13.34
C ALA A 185 -27.01 -2.59 -14.30
N ALA A 186 -25.83 -1.96 -14.28
CA ALA A 186 -24.72 -2.25 -15.19
C ALA A 186 -23.61 -3.10 -14.54
N ASP A 187 -23.63 -3.28 -13.21
CA ASP A 187 -22.63 -4.06 -12.49
C ASP A 187 -23.33 -5.04 -11.53
N PRO A 188 -23.25 -6.37 -11.79
CA PRO A 188 -23.89 -7.39 -10.96
C PRO A 188 -23.43 -7.39 -9.49
N GLU A 189 -22.24 -6.90 -9.18
CA GLU A 189 -21.79 -6.76 -7.79
C GLU A 189 -22.45 -5.57 -7.10
N LEU A 190 -22.52 -4.42 -7.77
CA LEU A 190 -23.27 -3.28 -7.27
C LEU A 190 -24.77 -3.57 -7.18
N GLN A 191 -25.34 -4.37 -8.09
CA GLN A 191 -26.72 -4.86 -7.98
C GLN A 191 -26.93 -5.64 -6.69
N ARG A 192 -26.04 -6.59 -6.37
CA ARG A 192 -26.08 -7.37 -5.13
C ARG A 192 -25.90 -6.50 -3.89
N ILE A 193 -25.05 -5.48 -3.95
CA ILE A 193 -24.86 -4.52 -2.85
C ILE A 193 -26.14 -3.69 -2.66
N ALA A 194 -26.73 -3.17 -3.75
CA ALA A 194 -27.92 -2.33 -3.71
C ALA A 194 -29.18 -3.08 -3.23
N GLY A 195 -29.30 -4.37 -3.58
CA GLY A 195 -30.43 -5.23 -3.21
C GLY A 195 -30.41 -5.75 -1.76
N ASP A 196 -29.29 -5.61 -1.05
CA ASP A 196 -29.14 -6.03 0.35
C ASP A 196 -29.01 -4.79 1.25
N PRO A 197 -29.97 -4.51 2.16
CA PRO A 197 -29.94 -3.32 3.01
C PRO A 197 -28.69 -3.20 3.88
N ALA A 198 -28.14 -4.32 4.37
CA ALA A 198 -26.94 -4.32 5.20
C ALA A 198 -25.69 -3.99 4.38
N ARG A 199 -25.56 -4.56 3.18
CA ARG A 199 -24.46 -4.28 2.25
C ARG A 199 -24.54 -2.86 1.70
N ARG A 200 -25.73 -2.39 1.31
CA ARG A 200 -25.98 -1.00 0.91
C ARG A 200 -25.52 -0.03 2.00
N ARG A 201 -25.92 -0.25 3.26
CA ARG A 201 -25.47 0.59 4.38
C ARG A 201 -23.94 0.54 4.56
N ALA A 202 -23.33 -0.64 4.40
CA ALA A 202 -21.88 -0.78 4.49
C ALA A 202 -21.16 -0.01 3.38
N PHE A 203 -21.68 -0.04 2.15
CA PHE A 203 -21.17 0.72 1.00
C PHE A 203 -21.20 2.23 1.26
N VAL A 204 -22.36 2.75 1.65
CA VAL A 204 -22.52 4.18 1.96
C VAL A 204 -21.59 4.59 3.09
N ARG A 205 -21.54 3.81 4.17
CA ARG A 205 -20.63 4.06 5.30
C ARG A 205 -19.17 4.06 4.87
N PHE A 206 -18.78 3.12 4.01
CA PHE A 206 -17.42 3.04 3.50
C PHE A 206 -17.07 4.32 2.72
N TYR A 207 -17.78 4.64 1.65
CA TYR A 207 -17.43 5.78 0.79
C TYR A 207 -17.67 7.15 1.43
N ALA A 208 -18.58 7.26 2.40
CA ALA A 208 -18.80 8.53 3.09
C ALA A 208 -17.75 8.81 4.20
N LEU A 209 -17.32 7.77 4.92
CA LEU A 209 -16.59 7.93 6.19
C LEU A 209 -15.22 7.26 6.26
N ARG A 210 -14.97 6.20 5.47
CA ARG A 210 -13.78 5.34 5.63
C ARG A 210 -12.97 5.13 4.36
N ALA A 211 -13.47 5.53 3.20
CA ALA A 211 -12.71 5.48 1.96
C ALA A 211 -11.58 6.50 2.03
N SER A 212 -10.39 6.03 2.37
CA SER A 212 -9.14 6.78 2.45
C SER A 212 -7.98 5.82 2.78
N SER A 213 -6.76 6.21 2.41
CA SER A 213 -5.52 5.58 2.86
C SER A 213 -5.47 5.37 4.38
N ALA A 214 -6.13 6.23 5.18
CA ALA A 214 -6.19 6.12 6.65
C ALA A 214 -6.89 4.85 7.20
N PHE A 215 -7.57 4.07 6.36
CA PHE A 215 -8.24 2.82 6.75
C PHE A 215 -7.79 1.62 5.89
N SER A 216 -6.67 1.75 5.19
CA SER A 216 -6.13 0.73 4.29
C SER A 216 -4.82 0.16 4.83
N LYS A 217 -4.79 -1.16 5.03
CA LYS A 217 -3.56 -1.86 5.42
C LYS A 217 -2.40 -1.60 4.44
N GLY A 218 -2.67 -1.71 3.13
CA GLY A 218 -1.64 -1.47 2.12
C GLY A 218 -1.14 -0.02 2.15
N ALA A 219 -2.04 0.94 2.31
CA ALA A 219 -1.64 2.35 2.36
C ALA A 219 -0.86 2.71 3.63
N HIS A 220 -1.13 2.03 4.74
CA HIS A 220 -0.33 2.17 5.96
C HIS A 220 1.10 1.66 5.78
N ASP A 221 1.25 0.49 5.13
CA ASP A 221 2.58 -0.01 4.80
C ASP A 221 3.28 0.92 3.80
N GLU A 222 2.59 1.41 2.77
CA GLU A 222 3.11 2.40 1.82
C GLU A 222 3.54 3.71 2.50
N TRP A 223 2.80 4.18 3.51
CA TRP A 223 3.22 5.32 4.34
C TRP A 223 4.50 5.00 5.11
N ASN A 224 4.58 3.82 5.72
CA ASN A 224 5.77 3.38 6.44
C ASN A 224 6.98 3.20 5.51
N ILE A 225 6.77 2.75 4.26
CA ILE A 225 7.80 2.73 3.21
C ILE A 225 8.31 4.16 2.96
N ALA A 226 7.42 5.14 2.79
CA ALA A 226 7.79 6.54 2.57
C ALA A 226 8.64 7.09 3.71
N VAL A 227 8.22 6.86 4.96
CA VAL A 227 8.95 7.29 6.16
C VAL A 227 10.34 6.66 6.22
N ARG A 228 10.45 5.34 5.96
CA ARG A 228 11.73 4.63 5.99
C ARG A 228 12.67 5.03 4.85
N ILE A 229 12.14 5.37 3.67
CA ILE A 229 12.91 5.99 2.59
C ILE A 229 13.44 7.35 3.04
N ASN A 230 12.57 8.22 3.57
CA ASN A 230 12.93 9.58 3.95
C ASN A 230 13.96 9.66 5.09
N ARG A 231 13.98 8.67 6.00
CA ARG A 231 15.01 8.55 7.03
C ARG A 231 16.40 8.20 6.48
N ARG A 232 16.49 7.71 5.25
CA ARG A 232 17.76 7.42 4.57
C ARG A 232 18.27 8.59 3.73
N ARG A 233 17.43 9.60 3.51
CA ARG A 233 17.74 10.75 2.65
C ARG A 233 18.13 11.97 3.49
N PRO A 234 19.05 12.81 3.01
CA PRO A 234 19.31 14.11 3.62
C PRO A 234 18.05 14.99 3.65
N LEU A 235 17.97 15.88 4.65
CA LEU A 235 16.91 16.89 4.69
C LEU A 235 16.97 17.76 3.43
N GLY A 236 15.80 18.01 2.82
CA GLY A 236 15.67 18.75 1.55
C GLY A 236 15.75 17.86 0.31
N GLU A 237 16.26 16.63 0.44
CA GLU A 237 16.25 15.63 -0.64
C GLU A 237 15.15 14.59 -0.45
N GLN A 238 14.37 14.64 0.63
CA GLN A 238 13.31 13.67 0.93
C GLN A 238 12.21 13.63 -0.13
N LEU A 239 11.51 12.49 -0.24
CA LEU A 239 10.25 12.39 -0.97
C LEU A 239 9.23 13.34 -0.32
N ALA A 240 8.56 14.15 -1.13
CA ALA A 240 7.39 14.85 -0.64
C ALA A 240 6.27 13.83 -0.36
N VAL A 241 5.55 14.01 0.75
CA VAL A 241 4.40 13.17 1.10
C VAL A 241 3.17 14.03 1.15
N TRP A 242 2.13 13.66 0.42
CA TRP A 242 0.86 14.38 0.39
C TRP A 242 -0.26 13.48 0.90
N PHE A 243 -1.24 14.07 1.57
CA PHE A 243 -2.49 13.42 1.96
C PHE A 243 -3.67 14.29 1.52
N ASP A 244 -4.59 13.70 0.77
CA ASP A 244 -5.81 14.38 0.29
C ASP A 244 -5.53 15.69 -0.48
N GLY A 245 -4.47 15.67 -1.30
CA GLY A 245 -4.04 16.79 -2.14
C GLY A 245 -3.29 17.90 -1.38
N ARG A 246 -2.88 17.66 -0.14
CA ARG A 246 -2.11 18.62 0.67
C ARG A 246 -0.79 18.03 1.12
N PRO A 247 0.29 18.82 1.19
CA PRO A 247 1.52 18.38 1.83
C PRO A 247 1.28 17.94 3.28
N ALA A 248 1.83 16.78 3.63
CA ALA A 248 1.92 16.35 5.01
C ALA A 248 2.84 17.30 5.79
N SER A 249 2.54 17.52 7.06
CA SER A 249 3.41 18.30 7.95
C SER A 249 4.75 17.58 8.16
N PRO A 250 5.81 18.32 8.56
CA PRO A 250 7.11 17.69 8.87
C PRO A 250 7.00 16.52 9.86
N ALA A 251 6.16 16.65 10.89
CA ALA A 251 5.94 15.60 11.86
C ALA A 251 5.27 14.35 11.24
N GLU A 252 4.27 14.54 10.38
CA GLU A 252 3.60 13.43 9.70
C GLU A 252 4.58 12.67 8.78
N MET A 253 5.47 13.37 8.07
CA MET A 253 6.43 12.78 7.14
C MET A 253 7.51 11.90 7.80
N GLU A 254 7.67 11.97 9.12
CA GLU A 254 8.72 11.25 9.87
C GLU A 254 8.17 10.15 10.79
N VAL A 255 6.85 10.02 10.91
CA VAL A 255 6.18 9.10 11.84
C VAL A 255 5.56 7.93 11.10
N GLU A 256 5.96 6.72 11.50
CA GLU A 256 5.31 5.50 11.06
C GLU A 256 3.90 5.37 11.67
N VAL A 257 2.97 4.89 10.87
CA VAL A 257 1.59 4.58 11.27
C VAL A 257 1.46 3.09 11.60
N SER A 258 0.27 2.69 12.06
CA SER A 258 -0.03 1.30 12.41
C SER A 258 0.37 0.35 11.26
N PRO A 259 1.06 -0.76 11.52
CA PRO A 259 1.44 -1.72 10.47
C PRO A 259 0.18 -2.28 9.78
N GLY A 260 0.28 -2.48 8.48
CA GLY A 260 -0.80 -3.06 7.67
C GLY A 260 -0.70 -4.57 7.59
N TYR A 261 0.17 -5.01 6.67
CA TYR A 261 0.59 -6.38 6.40
C TYR A 261 2.02 -6.65 6.87
N GLU A 262 2.79 -5.61 7.22
CA GLU A 262 4.10 -5.78 7.87
C GLU A 262 3.94 -6.65 9.12
N PHE A 263 4.73 -7.71 9.21
CA PHE A 263 4.79 -8.52 10.43
C PHE A 263 5.86 -7.96 11.37
N ARG A 264 5.51 -7.86 12.66
CA ARG A 264 6.36 -7.31 13.71
C ARG A 264 6.60 -8.36 14.77
#